data_AF-A0A0T9Q3J2-F1
#
_entry.id   AF-A0A0T9Q3J2-F1
#
_cell.length_a   1.000
_cell.length_b   1.000
_cell.length_c   1.000
_cell.angle_alpha   90.00
_cell.angle_beta   90.00
_cell.angle_gamma   90.00
#
_symmetry.space_group_name_H-M   'P 1'
#
loop_
_entity.id
_entity.type
_entity.pdbx_description
1 polymer ?
#
loop_
_entity_poly.entity_id
_entity_poly.type
_entity_poly.pdbx_seq_one_letter_code
_entity_poly.pdbx_strand_id
1 'polypeptide(L)' 'MSGKCIIVMGVSGTGKSCVGQALALALDAKFIDGDDLHLER' A
#
# COMPACT_ATOMS: atom_id res chain seq x y z
N MET A 1 -19.35 10.82 1.72
CA MET A 1 -18.41 10.69 0.59
C MET A 1 -17.86 9.28 0.58
N SER A 2 -17.79 8.62 -0.58
CA SER A 2 -17.16 7.30 -0.71
C SER A 2 -15.74 7.50 -1.22
N GLY A 3 -14.75 7.17 -0.39
CA GLY A 3 -13.34 7.15 -0.79
C GLY A 3 -13.00 5.84 -1.49
N LYS A 4 -12.04 5.86 -2.42
CA LYS A 4 -11.50 4.65 -3.05
C LYS A 4 -10.36 4.11 -2.19
N CYS A 5 -10.36 2.80 -1.94
CA CYS A 5 -9.27 2.10 -1.28
C CYS A 5 -8.70 1.06 -2.26
N ILE A 6 -7.38 1.02 -2.41
CA ILE A 6 -6.68 0.11 -3.32
C ILE A 6 -5.73 -0.74 -2.49
N ILE A 7 -5.82 -2.07 -2.63
CA ILE A 7 -4.92 -3.01 -1.95
C ILE A 7 -3.99 -3.64 -2.99
N VAL A 8 -2.69 -3.43 -2.83
CA VAL A 8 -1.65 -4.07 -3.64
C VAL A 8 -1.20 -5.34 -2.92
N MET A 9 -1.52 -6.52 -3.48
CA MET A 9 -1.22 -7.83 -2.88
C MET A 9 -0.25 -8.65 -3.75
N GLY A 10 0.38 -9.67 -3.14
CA GLY A 10 1.41 -10.49 -3.78
C GLY A 10 2.37 -11.12 -2.77
N VAL A 11 3.13 -12.14 -3.19
CA VAL A 11 4.10 -12.83 -2.32
C VAL A 11 5.24 -11.90 -1.87
N SER A 12 5.95 -12.25 -0.80
CA SER A 12 7.06 -11.42 -0.31
C SER A 12 8.14 -11.25 -1.38
N GLY A 13 8.73 -10.05 -1.48
CA GLY A 13 9.75 -9.73 -2.48
C GLY A 13 9.25 -9.36 -3.90
N THR A 14 7.95 -9.40 -4.19
CA THR A 14 7.43 -9.03 -5.54
C THR A 14 7.29 -7.52 -5.79
N GLY A 15 7.80 -6.67 -4.91
CA GLY A 15 7.79 -5.21 -5.10
C GLY A 15 6.48 -4.48 -4.79
N LYS A 16 5.61 -5.06 -3.95
CA LYS A 16 4.31 -4.45 -3.54
C LYS A 16 4.45 -3.01 -3.03
N SER A 17 5.37 -2.78 -2.08
CA SER A 17 5.58 -1.45 -1.48
C SER A 17 6.06 -0.43 -2.53
N CYS A 18 6.95 -0.84 -3.43
CA CYS A 18 7.44 0.01 -4.52
C CYS A 18 6.31 0.44 -5.47
N VAL A 19 5.48 -0.52 -5.91
CA VAL A 19 4.32 -0.23 -6.77
C VAL A 19 3.27 0.59 -6.03
N GLY A 20 2.97 0.26 -4.77
CA GLY A 20 1.99 1.00 -3.96
C GLY A 20 2.38 2.46 -3.74
N GLN A 21 3.67 2.73 -3.51
CA GLN A 21 4.18 4.08 -3.33
C GLN A 21 4.12 4.89 -4.64
N ALA A 22 4.51 4.30 -5.77
CA ALA A 22 4.39 4.94 -7.08
C ALA A 22 2.93 5.20 -7.48
N LEU A 23 2.03 4.26 -7.18
CA LEU A 23 0.60 4.40 -7.44
C LEU A 23 -0.03 5.50 -6.58
N ALA A 24 0.34 5.60 -5.30
CA ALA A 24 -0.14 6.65 -4.41
C ALA A 24 0.29 8.04 -4.90
N LEU A 25 1.55 8.20 -5.35
CA LEU A 25 2.03 9.44 -5.96
C LEU A 25 1.25 9.81 -7.22
N ALA A 26 0.98 8.84 -8.10
CA ALA A 26 0.26 9.07 -9.35
C ALA A 26 -1.22 9.46 -9.14
N LEU A 27 -1.82 9.06 -8.02
CA LEU A 27 -3.23 9.28 -7.70
C LEU A 27 -3.46 10.39 -6.67
N ASP A 28 -2.39 11.07 -6.22
CA ASP A 28 -2.44 12.02 -5.10
C ASP A 28 -3.14 11.41 -3.87
N ALA A 29 -2.76 10.16 -3.55
CA ALA A 29 -3.34 9.35 -2.49
C ALA A 29 -2.34 9.10 -1.36
N LYS A 30 -2.85 8.68 -0.20
CA LYS A 30 -2.03 8.23 0.91
C LYS A 30 -1.55 6.80 0.68
N PHE A 31 -0.24 6.58 0.79
CA PHE A 31 0.33 5.23 0.90
C PHE A 31 0.36 4.78 2.36
N ILE A 32 0.04 3.51 2.60
CA ILE A 32 0.13 2.83 3.90
C ILE A 32 0.76 1.46 3.62
N ASP A 33 1.91 1.16 4.23
CA ASP A 33 2.46 -0.19 4.18
C ASP A 33 1.76 -1.05 5.24
N GLY A 34 1.26 -2.22 4.84
CA GLY A 34 0.58 -3.14 5.74
C GLY A 34 1.55 -3.83 6.69
N ASP A 35 2.81 -3.98 6.29
CA ASP A 35 3.83 -4.65 7.11
C ASP A 35 4.16 -3.82 8.36
N ASP A 36 4.15 -2.48 8.24
CA ASP A 36 4.37 -1.52 9.35
C ASP A 36 3.25 -1.55 10.41
N LEU A 37 2.09 -2.10 10.06
CA LEU A 37 0.92 -2.16 10.95
C LEU A 37 0.83 -3.48 11.74
N HIS A 38 1.77 -4.40 11.54
CA HIS A 38 1.89 -5.57 12.40
C HIS A 38 2.39 -5.13 13.79
N LEU A 39 1.45 -4.95 14.71
CA LEU A 39 1.77 -4.84 16.13
C LEU A 39 2.30 -6.20 16.60
N GLU A 40 3.58 -6.25 16.99
CA GLU A 40 4.12 -7.43 17.66
C GLU A 40 3.36 -7.64 18.99
N ARG A 41 2.93 -8.88 19.22
CA ARG A 41 2.28 -9.29 20.47
C ARG A 41 3.30 -9.53 21.57
#